data_AF-A0AAN8LM22-F1
#
_entry.id   AF-A0AAN8LM22-F1
#
_cell.length_a   1.000
_cell.length_b   1.000
_cell.length_c   1.000
_cell.angle_alpha   90.00
_cell.angle_beta   90.00
_cell.angle_gamma   90.00
#
_symmetry.space_group_name_H-M   'P 1'
#
loop_
_entity.id
_entity.type
_entity.pdbx_description
1 polymer ?
#
loop_
_entity_poly.entity_id
_entity_poly.type
_entity_poly.pdbx_seq_one_letter_code
_entity_poly.pdbx_strand_id
1 'polypeptide(L)'
;METQCVMEKLRMWLLVAVAFLCQCVIGQLLEAKVRGAPPRLICSVPGLPGRPGKPGPNGPPGTNGNMGIPGRDGRDGRKGEKGEKGEAGVKGKVGSTGKRGERGDLGPGGKRGPDGESGDGGLPGPPGPLGKKGDKGQRGPQGTAGICRCGSLVPKAAFSVGITSSYPVEKEPIKFNKVLFNEGGHYNPETGKFICAYPGIYYFSYDITLANKHLAIGLVQNGQYRIKTFDANTGNHDVASGSLVMFLNPEDEVWLEIFFKDQNGLFAEAGWSDSLFSGFLLYADTNYLDSLAEDYA
;
A
#
# COMPACT_ATOMS: atom_id res chain seq x y z
N MET A 1 49.06 -58.00 -40.60
CA MET A 1 47.93 -58.31 -39.70
C MET A 1 47.90 -57.42 -38.46
N GLU A 2 49.04 -57.04 -37.85
CA GLU A 2 49.06 -56.19 -36.65
C GLU A 2 48.60 -54.74 -36.86
N THR A 3 48.87 -54.12 -38.01
CA THR A 3 48.51 -52.71 -38.29
C THR A 3 47.00 -52.48 -38.44
N GLN A 4 46.25 -53.49 -38.89
CA GLN A 4 44.79 -53.43 -39.02
C GLN A 4 44.09 -53.48 -37.66
N CYS A 5 44.62 -54.28 -36.72
CA CYS A 5 44.06 -54.43 -35.37
C CYS A 5 44.22 -53.16 -34.52
N VAL A 6 45.34 -52.43 -34.67
CA VAL A 6 45.59 -51.17 -33.95
C VAL A 6 44.67 -50.06 -34.46
N MET A 7 44.44 -49.98 -35.78
CA MET A 7 43.53 -49.01 -36.40
C MET A 7 42.06 -49.25 -35.99
N GLU A 8 41.62 -50.50 -35.90
CA GLU A 8 40.27 -50.81 -35.41
C GLU A 8 40.07 -50.49 -33.93
N LYS A 9 41.07 -50.78 -33.08
CA LYS A 9 41.03 -50.38 -31.67
C LYS A 9 40.95 -48.86 -31.53
N LEU A 10 41.77 -48.12 -32.26
CA LEU A 10 41.75 -46.65 -32.20
C LEU A 10 40.40 -46.08 -32.66
N ARG A 11 39.81 -46.65 -33.72
CA ARG A 11 38.45 -46.29 -34.17
C ARG A 11 37.39 -46.58 -33.11
N MET A 12 37.48 -47.71 -32.43
CA MET A 12 36.54 -48.09 -31.36
C MET A 12 36.65 -47.16 -30.16
N TRP A 13 37.86 -46.80 -29.73
CA TRP A 13 38.07 -45.82 -28.66
C TRP A 13 37.59 -44.42 -29.03
N LEU A 14 37.76 -44.00 -30.29
CA LEU A 14 37.23 -42.73 -30.78
C LEU A 14 35.71 -42.69 -30.77
N LEU A 15 35.05 -43.79 -31.18
CA LEU A 15 33.59 -43.89 -31.18
C LEU A 15 33.02 -43.88 -29.75
N VAL A 16 33.70 -44.54 -28.80
CA VAL A 16 33.32 -44.50 -27.37
C VAL A 16 33.50 -43.09 -26.80
N ALA A 17 34.61 -42.41 -27.13
CA ALA A 17 34.85 -41.04 -26.67
C ALA A 17 33.81 -40.04 -27.23
N VAL A 18 33.44 -40.18 -28.51
CA VAL A 18 32.39 -39.36 -29.13
C VAL A 18 31.02 -39.65 -28.52
N ALA A 19 30.70 -40.91 -28.22
CA ALA A 19 29.45 -41.28 -27.55
C ALA A 19 29.35 -40.69 -26.12
N PHE A 20 30.43 -40.73 -25.35
CA PHE A 20 30.49 -40.12 -24.02
C PHE A 20 30.38 -38.59 -24.07
N LEU A 21 31.06 -37.94 -25.02
CA LEU A 21 30.92 -36.48 -25.21
C LEU A 21 29.49 -36.10 -25.58
N CYS A 22 28.84 -36.89 -26.44
CA CYS A 22 27.46 -36.65 -26.86
C CYS A 22 26.49 -36.84 -25.68
N GLN A 23 26.70 -37.84 -24.83
CA GLN A 23 25.90 -38.04 -23.60
C GLN A 23 26.11 -36.91 -22.56
N CYS A 24 27.31 -36.37 -22.41
CA CYS A 24 27.56 -35.23 -21.52
C CYS A 24 26.89 -33.94 -22.02
N VAL A 25 27.01 -33.63 -23.32
CA VAL A 25 26.44 -32.40 -23.89
C VAL A 25 24.91 -32.46 -23.95
N ILE A 26 24.33 -33.61 -24.30
CA ILE A 26 22.88 -33.81 -24.31
C ILE A 26 22.32 -33.85 -22.88
N GLY A 27 23.04 -34.45 -21.92
CA GLY A 27 22.66 -34.46 -20.50
C GLY A 27 22.63 -33.07 -19.87
N GLN A 28 23.62 -32.22 -20.19
CA GLN A 28 23.65 -30.83 -19.73
C GLN A 28 22.54 -29.97 -20.38
N LEU A 29 22.20 -30.24 -21.64
CA LEU A 29 21.13 -29.51 -22.34
C LEU A 29 19.72 -29.91 -21.86
N LEU A 30 19.53 -31.17 -21.44
CA LEU A 30 18.29 -31.64 -20.83
C LEU A 30 18.11 -31.12 -19.38
N GLU A 31 19.17 -31.02 -18.59
CA GLU A 31 19.11 -30.36 -17.27
C GLU A 31 18.78 -28.87 -17.36
N ALA A 32 19.28 -28.17 -18.40
CA ALA A 32 18.98 -26.76 -18.63
C ALA A 32 17.51 -26.51 -19.00
N LYS A 33 16.79 -27.52 -19.52
CA LYS A 33 15.39 -27.39 -19.97
C LYS A 33 14.35 -27.80 -18.91
N VAL A 34 14.74 -28.60 -17.90
CA VAL A 34 13.84 -29.04 -16.81
C VAL A 34 13.70 -28.01 -15.69
N ARG A 35 14.61 -27.02 -15.58
CA ARG A 35 14.51 -25.90 -14.60
C ARG A 35 13.81 -24.66 -15.15
N GLY A 36 13.02 -24.80 -16.23
CA GLY A 36 12.31 -23.71 -16.91
C GLY A 36 10.95 -23.30 -16.31
N ALA A 37 10.66 -23.66 -15.06
CA ALA A 37 9.54 -23.08 -14.32
C ALA A 37 10.12 -22.11 -13.29
N PRO A 38 9.88 -20.79 -13.38
CA PRO A 38 10.23 -19.91 -12.28
C PRO A 38 9.49 -20.40 -11.03
N PRO A 39 10.12 -20.44 -9.85
CA PRO A 39 9.39 -20.75 -8.64
C PRO A 39 8.27 -19.72 -8.53
N ARG A 40 7.02 -20.18 -8.64
CA ARG A 40 5.86 -19.36 -8.27
C ARG A 40 5.88 -19.23 -6.75
N LEU A 41 6.78 -18.39 -6.26
CA LEU A 41 6.73 -17.88 -4.90
C LEU A 41 5.49 -16.99 -4.83
N ILE A 42 4.41 -17.56 -4.31
CA ILE A 42 3.23 -16.81 -3.93
C ILE A 42 3.62 -16.06 -2.65
N CYS A 43 4.11 -14.84 -2.79
CA CYS A 43 4.26 -13.92 -1.67
C CYS A 43 2.88 -13.44 -1.20
N SER A 44 2.72 -13.36 0.11
CA SER A 44 1.49 -13.01 0.82
C SER A 44 1.27 -11.51 0.97
N VAL A 45 1.98 -10.65 0.24
CA VAL A 45 1.81 -9.19 0.36
C VAL A 45 0.48 -8.79 -0.28
N PRO A 46 -0.50 -8.27 0.50
CA PRO A 46 -1.76 -7.80 -0.05
C PRO A 46 -1.50 -6.63 -1.01
N GLY A 47 -2.05 -6.69 -2.23
CA GLY A 47 -1.96 -5.57 -3.18
C GLY A 47 -2.65 -4.30 -2.65
N LEU A 48 -2.32 -3.15 -3.24
CA LEU A 48 -2.95 -1.88 -2.89
C LEU A 48 -4.49 -1.97 -2.98
N PRO A 49 -5.24 -1.35 -2.04
CA PRO A 49 -6.70 -1.31 -2.12
C PRO A 49 -7.17 -0.76 -3.47
N GLY A 50 -8.16 -1.42 -4.08
CA GLY A 50 -8.76 -0.94 -5.33
C GLY A 50 -9.34 0.48 -5.16
N ARG A 51 -9.37 1.24 -6.25
CA ARG A 51 -9.94 2.61 -6.25
C ARG A 51 -11.40 2.58 -5.75
N PRO A 52 -11.86 3.63 -5.03
CA PRO A 52 -13.26 3.74 -4.64
C PRO A 52 -14.20 3.55 -5.84
N GLY A 53 -15.28 2.80 -5.64
CA GLY A 53 -16.29 2.61 -6.68
C GLY A 53 -16.96 3.94 -7.05
N LYS A 54 -17.52 4.02 -8.26
CA LYS A 54 -18.23 5.22 -8.72
C LYS A 54 -19.44 5.51 -7.81
N PRO A 55 -19.79 6.79 -7.55
CA PRO A 55 -21.03 7.15 -6.89
C PRO A 55 -22.24 6.51 -7.57
N GLY A 56 -23.23 6.10 -6.78
CA GLY A 56 -24.50 5.60 -7.31
C GLY A 56 -25.26 6.69 -8.09
N PRO A 57 -26.16 6.32 -9.00
CA PRO A 57 -26.98 7.29 -9.72
C PRO A 57 -27.88 8.08 -8.77
N ASN A 58 -28.22 9.32 -9.15
CA ASN A 58 -29.20 10.11 -8.41
C ASN A 58 -30.56 9.40 -8.38
N GLY A 59 -31.25 9.50 -7.25
CA GLY A 59 -32.62 8.99 -7.12
C GLY A 59 -33.59 9.73 -8.07
N PRO A 60 -34.71 9.09 -8.47
CA PRO A 60 -35.70 9.72 -9.33
C PRO A 60 -36.33 10.95 -8.65
N PRO A 61 -36.76 11.97 -9.43
CA PRO A 61 -37.51 13.11 -8.90
C PRO A 61 -38.74 12.68 -8.10
N GLY A 62 -39.09 13.44 -7.06
CA GLY A 62 -40.31 13.23 -6.29
C GLY A 62 -41.55 13.38 -7.17
N THR A 63 -42.63 12.66 -6.84
CA THR A 63 -43.90 12.76 -7.55
C THR A 63 -44.54 14.14 -7.34
N ASN A 64 -45.25 14.65 -8.35
CA ASN A 64 -46.01 15.89 -8.23
C ASN A 64 -47.02 15.80 -7.08
N GLY A 65 -47.17 16.90 -6.33
CA GLY A 65 -48.14 16.99 -5.23
C GLY A 65 -49.58 16.88 -5.72
N ASN A 66 -50.48 16.39 -4.86
CA ASN A 66 -51.90 16.26 -5.18
C ASN A 66 -52.54 17.65 -5.40
N MET A 67 -53.56 17.71 -6.25
CA MET A 67 -54.35 18.92 -6.50
C MET A 67 -55.02 19.40 -5.19
N GLY A 68 -54.99 20.71 -4.93
CA GLY A 68 -55.61 21.31 -3.75
C GLY A 68 -57.13 21.10 -3.71
N ILE A 69 -57.71 21.14 -2.51
CA ILE A 69 -59.15 20.98 -2.31
C ILE A 69 -59.88 22.22 -2.89
N PRO A 70 -61.00 22.06 -3.62
CA PRO A 70 -61.78 23.19 -4.13
C PRO A 70 -62.21 24.16 -3.02
N GLY A 71 -62.24 25.46 -3.33
CA GLY A 71 -62.73 26.50 -2.42
C GLY A 71 -64.18 26.27 -2.01
N ARG A 72 -64.59 26.80 -0.85
CA ARG A 72 -65.98 26.72 -0.39
C ARG A 72 -66.86 27.68 -1.19
N ASP A 73 -68.10 27.25 -1.46
CA ASP A 73 -69.11 28.08 -2.13
C ASP A 73 -69.38 29.39 -1.36
N GLY A 74 -69.59 30.47 -2.10
CA GLY A 74 -69.93 31.79 -1.55
C GLY A 74 -71.27 31.78 -0.82
N ARG A 75 -71.44 32.63 0.20
CA ARG A 75 -72.70 32.73 0.95
C ARG A 75 -73.78 33.44 0.13
N ASP A 76 -75.02 32.97 0.23
CA ASP A 76 -76.18 33.57 -0.43
C ASP A 76 -76.38 35.04 -0.05
N GLY A 77 -76.72 35.88 -1.03
CA GLY A 77 -76.99 37.30 -0.85
C GLY A 77 -78.25 37.58 0.00
N ARG A 78 -78.22 38.63 0.83
CA ARG A 78 -79.37 39.03 1.66
C ARG A 78 -80.54 39.52 0.79
N LYS A 79 -81.76 39.15 1.17
CA LYS A 79 -83.02 39.55 0.52
C LYS A 79 -83.23 41.06 0.62
N GLY A 80 -83.54 41.73 -0.49
CA GLY A 80 -83.74 43.19 -0.56
C GLY A 80 -84.98 43.67 0.22
N GLU A 81 -84.91 44.90 0.75
CA GLU A 81 -85.98 45.53 1.53
C GLU A 81 -87.19 45.94 0.65
N LYS A 82 -88.38 45.98 1.26
CA LYS A 82 -89.67 46.23 0.59
C LYS A 82 -89.88 47.74 0.38
N GLY A 83 -90.24 48.16 -0.84
CA GLY A 83 -90.45 49.57 -1.19
C GLY A 83 -91.65 50.23 -0.48
N GLU A 84 -91.53 51.54 -0.24
CA GLU A 84 -92.52 52.38 0.46
C GLU A 84 -93.79 52.67 -0.38
N LYS A 85 -94.91 52.94 0.31
CA LYS A 85 -96.24 53.11 -0.28
C LYS A 85 -96.50 54.57 -0.69
N GLY A 86 -96.97 54.80 -1.93
CA GLY A 86 -97.25 56.14 -2.46
C GLY A 86 -98.46 56.86 -1.83
N GLU A 87 -98.39 58.19 -1.75
CA GLU A 87 -99.40 59.08 -1.16
C GLU A 87 -100.62 59.33 -2.07
N ALA A 88 -101.76 59.69 -1.47
CA ALA A 88 -103.06 59.82 -2.12
C ALA A 88 -103.34 61.22 -2.71
N GLY A 89 -103.92 61.28 -3.91
CA GLY A 89 -104.29 62.53 -4.61
C GLY A 89 -105.64 63.14 -4.19
N VAL A 90 -105.72 64.48 -4.22
CA VAL A 90 -106.79 65.34 -3.69
C VAL A 90 -107.89 65.67 -4.74
N LYS A 91 -109.13 65.96 -4.28
CA LYS A 91 -110.41 66.05 -5.04
C LYS A 91 -110.75 67.47 -5.58
N GLY A 92 -111.35 67.57 -6.79
CA GLY A 92 -111.92 68.81 -7.37
C GLY A 92 -113.02 68.62 -8.44
N LYS A 93 -113.85 69.67 -8.70
CA LYS A 93 -115.28 69.73 -9.17
C LYS A 93 -115.61 69.52 -10.68
N VAL A 94 -116.94 69.42 -10.96
CA VAL A 94 -117.70 69.08 -12.19
C VAL A 94 -117.66 70.13 -13.32
N GLY A 95 -117.47 69.69 -14.58
CA GLY A 95 -117.96 70.35 -15.82
C GLY A 95 -117.08 70.31 -17.08
N SER A 96 -117.56 69.61 -18.13
CA SER A 96 -117.13 69.53 -19.55
C SER A 96 -115.78 68.84 -19.92
N THR A 97 -115.88 67.92 -20.87
CA THR A 97 -114.89 66.91 -21.26
C THR A 97 -113.62 67.50 -21.89
N GLY A 98 -112.50 67.43 -21.16
CA GLY A 98 -111.13 67.59 -21.65
C GLY A 98 -110.29 66.32 -21.43
N LYS A 99 -109.26 66.08 -22.26
CA LYS A 99 -108.47 64.84 -22.31
C LYS A 99 -107.58 64.60 -21.08
N ARG A 100 -107.65 63.34 -20.58
CA ARG A 100 -106.72 62.46 -19.83
C ARG A 100 -105.86 63.06 -18.69
N GLY A 101 -106.15 62.63 -17.46
CA GLY A 101 -105.14 62.42 -16.42
C GLY A 101 -104.62 60.98 -16.48
N GLU A 102 -103.30 60.82 -16.55
CA GLU A 102 -102.58 59.53 -16.48
C GLU A 102 -101.86 59.39 -15.13
N ARG A 103 -101.50 58.13 -14.79
CA ARG A 103 -100.59 57.69 -13.70
C ARG A 103 -101.29 57.46 -12.32
N GLY A 104 -100.95 56.48 -11.47
CA GLY A 104 -99.71 55.74 -11.16
C GLY A 104 -99.32 54.54 -12.01
N ASP A 105 -98.08 54.54 -12.50
CA ASP A 105 -97.38 53.32 -12.91
C ASP A 105 -97.12 52.43 -11.69
N LEU A 106 -97.14 51.10 -11.88
CA LEU A 106 -96.69 50.15 -10.87
C LEU A 106 -95.23 50.50 -10.51
N GLY A 107 -94.93 50.67 -9.21
CA GLY A 107 -93.55 50.87 -8.77
C GLY A 107 -92.64 49.76 -9.32
N PRO A 108 -91.42 50.06 -9.79
CA PRO A 108 -90.55 49.05 -10.37
C PRO A 108 -90.31 47.93 -9.36
N GLY A 109 -90.37 46.68 -9.82
CA GLY A 109 -89.99 45.53 -9.01
C GLY A 109 -88.58 45.72 -8.45
N GLY A 110 -88.39 45.41 -7.17
CA GLY A 110 -87.08 45.53 -6.51
C GLY A 110 -85.99 44.84 -7.34
N LYS A 111 -84.85 45.51 -7.53
CA LYS A 111 -83.73 44.97 -8.30
C LYS A 111 -83.26 43.65 -7.67
N ARG A 112 -83.01 42.63 -8.51
CA ARG A 112 -82.31 41.41 -8.08
C ARG A 112 -81.00 41.84 -7.40
N GLY A 113 -80.72 41.30 -6.21
CA GLY A 113 -79.44 41.53 -5.55
C GLY A 113 -78.28 41.07 -6.45
N PRO A 114 -77.07 41.63 -6.32
CA PRO A 114 -75.93 41.20 -7.11
C PRO A 114 -75.65 39.71 -6.89
N ASP A 115 -75.21 39.02 -7.95
CA ASP A 115 -74.74 37.63 -7.84
C ASP A 115 -73.58 37.57 -6.83
N GLY A 116 -73.55 36.52 -6.00
CA GLY A 116 -72.49 36.34 -5.00
C GLY A 116 -71.11 36.23 -5.67
N GLU A 117 -70.07 36.76 -5.03
CA GLU A 117 -68.70 36.67 -5.54
C GLU A 117 -68.27 35.20 -5.71
N SER A 118 -67.60 34.90 -6.84
CA SER A 118 -67.01 33.57 -7.06
C SER A 118 -65.98 33.28 -5.99
N GLY A 119 -66.06 32.11 -5.34
CA GLY A 119 -65.13 31.72 -4.30
C GLY A 119 -63.68 31.68 -4.82
N ASP A 120 -62.73 32.06 -3.95
CA ASP A 120 -61.31 32.09 -4.29
C ASP A 120 -60.80 30.69 -4.71
N GLY A 121 -59.92 30.66 -5.72
CA GLY A 121 -59.25 29.44 -6.16
C GLY A 121 -58.43 28.81 -5.03
N GLY A 122 -58.54 27.49 -4.85
CA GLY A 122 -57.84 26.77 -3.80
C GLY A 122 -56.31 26.95 -3.88
N LEU A 123 -55.65 27.02 -2.73
CA LEU A 123 -54.20 27.20 -2.64
C LEU A 123 -53.45 26.01 -3.29
N PRO A 124 -52.27 26.24 -3.92
CA PRO A 124 -51.42 25.16 -4.41
C PRO A 124 -51.09 24.15 -3.30
N GLY A 125 -51.15 22.86 -3.64
CA GLY A 125 -50.77 21.79 -2.71
C GLY A 125 -49.30 21.90 -2.28
N PRO A 126 -48.92 21.35 -1.11
CA PRO A 126 -47.54 21.41 -0.63
C PRO A 126 -46.59 20.67 -1.59
N PRO A 127 -45.30 21.07 -1.65
CA PRO A 127 -44.29 20.35 -2.44
C PRO A 127 -44.25 18.86 -2.09
N GLY A 128 -44.09 18.02 -3.12
CA GLY A 128 -43.96 16.58 -2.93
C GLY A 128 -42.75 16.20 -2.06
N PRO A 129 -42.73 15.01 -1.46
CA PRO A 129 -41.64 14.56 -0.60
C PRO A 129 -40.32 14.49 -1.37
N LEU A 130 -39.20 14.76 -0.68
CA LEU A 130 -37.86 14.66 -1.25
C LEU A 130 -37.63 13.24 -1.79
N GLY A 131 -37.08 13.14 -3.00
CA GLY A 131 -36.76 11.86 -3.64
C GLY A 131 -35.86 10.98 -2.77
N LYS A 132 -35.99 9.67 -2.92
CA LYS A 132 -35.19 8.70 -2.14
C LYS A 132 -33.71 8.91 -2.40
N LYS A 133 -32.89 8.81 -1.33
CA LYS A 133 -31.42 8.84 -1.43
C LYS A 133 -30.96 7.75 -2.41
N GLY A 134 -30.08 8.11 -3.34
CA GLY A 134 -29.52 7.17 -4.31
C GLY A 134 -28.80 6.00 -3.66
N ASP A 135 -28.72 4.89 -4.38
CA ASP A 135 -28.13 3.65 -3.89
C ASP A 135 -26.64 3.83 -3.53
N LYS A 136 -26.18 3.03 -2.55
CA LYS A 136 -24.76 2.99 -2.19
C LYS A 136 -23.94 2.53 -3.40
N GLY A 137 -22.90 3.29 -3.75
CA GLY A 137 -22.00 2.95 -4.85
C GLY A 137 -21.43 1.53 -4.71
N GLN A 138 -21.17 0.87 -5.85
CA GLN A 138 -20.65 -0.49 -5.86
C GLN A 138 -19.28 -0.56 -5.17
N ARG A 139 -18.97 -1.71 -4.55
CA ARG A 139 -17.61 -1.97 -4.06
C ARG A 139 -16.65 -1.89 -5.26
N GLY A 140 -15.54 -1.18 -5.09
CA GLY A 140 -14.49 -1.14 -6.12
C GLY A 140 -13.99 -2.56 -6.45
N PRO A 141 -13.39 -2.76 -7.65
CA PRO A 141 -12.79 -4.03 -8.00
C PRO A 141 -11.73 -4.42 -6.96
N GLN A 142 -11.54 -5.73 -6.76
CA GLN A 142 -10.43 -6.23 -5.97
C GLN A 142 -9.13 -5.65 -6.52
N GLY A 143 -8.25 -5.16 -5.64
CA GLY A 143 -6.94 -4.66 -6.04
C GLY A 143 -6.19 -5.72 -6.83
N THR A 144 -5.40 -5.29 -7.82
CA THR A 144 -4.50 -6.21 -8.52
C THR A 144 -3.57 -6.87 -7.51
N ALA A 145 -3.23 -8.14 -7.70
CA ALA A 145 -2.16 -8.76 -6.94
C ALA A 145 -0.90 -7.87 -7.05
N GLY A 146 -0.19 -7.67 -5.94
CA GLY A 146 1.08 -6.95 -5.98
C GLY A 146 2.01 -7.61 -6.99
N ILE A 147 2.74 -6.82 -7.77
CA ILE A 147 3.76 -7.35 -8.66
C ILE A 147 4.90 -7.82 -7.75
N CYS A 148 5.06 -9.14 -7.63
CA CYS A 148 6.19 -9.71 -6.94
C CYS A 148 7.42 -9.55 -7.85
N ARG A 149 8.28 -8.55 -7.59
CA ARG A 149 9.63 -8.49 -8.18
C ARG A 149 10.61 -9.41 -7.44
N CYS A 150 10.18 -10.61 -7.03
CA CYS A 150 11.11 -11.68 -6.66
C CYS A 150 11.86 -12.11 -7.93
N GLY A 151 12.94 -11.40 -8.27
CA GLY A 151 13.80 -11.83 -9.37
C GLY A 151 14.71 -10.78 -10.02
N SER A 152 14.54 -9.47 -9.81
CA SER A 152 15.46 -8.50 -10.43
C SER A 152 16.55 -7.97 -9.51
N LEU A 153 16.28 -7.75 -8.23
CA LEU A 153 17.27 -7.29 -7.24
C LEU A 153 17.07 -8.07 -5.95
N VAL A 154 17.84 -9.15 -5.78
CA VAL A 154 17.99 -9.80 -4.48
C VAL A 154 19.25 -9.19 -3.85
N PRO A 155 19.15 -8.26 -2.89
CA PRO A 155 20.34 -7.72 -2.25
C PRO A 155 21.03 -8.86 -1.51
N LYS A 156 22.26 -9.15 -1.91
CA LYS A 156 23.11 -10.13 -1.25
C LYS A 156 24.28 -9.41 -0.63
N ALA A 157 24.40 -9.52 0.67
CA ALA A 157 25.51 -8.99 1.43
C ALA A 157 25.84 -10.02 2.50
N ALA A 158 26.93 -10.74 2.31
CA ALA A 158 27.37 -11.76 3.25
C ALA A 158 28.87 -12.01 3.11
N PHE A 159 29.57 -12.10 4.24
CA PHE A 159 30.98 -12.44 4.28
C PHE A 159 31.27 -13.38 5.44
N SER A 160 32.33 -14.15 5.27
CA SER A 160 32.96 -14.95 6.31
C SER A 160 34.46 -14.96 6.06
N VAL A 161 35.22 -14.51 7.04
CA VAL A 161 36.66 -14.28 6.92
C VAL A 161 37.37 -14.80 8.15
N GLY A 162 38.59 -15.29 7.94
CA GLY A 162 39.52 -15.67 8.99
C GLY A 162 40.76 -14.81 8.98
N ILE A 163 41.59 -14.95 10.00
CA ILE A 163 42.89 -14.29 10.10
C ILE A 163 44.01 -15.33 10.06
N THR A 164 45.14 -15.00 9.44
CA THR A 164 46.29 -15.92 9.32
C THR A 164 47.45 -15.60 10.26
N SER A 165 47.34 -14.53 11.04
CA SER A 165 48.38 -14.07 11.97
C SER A 165 47.80 -13.81 13.35
N SER A 166 48.46 -14.33 14.37
CA SER A 166 48.16 -14.03 15.78
C SER A 166 48.55 -12.59 16.13
N TYR A 167 47.93 -12.08 17.21
CA TYR A 167 48.28 -10.79 17.81
C TYR A 167 48.23 -9.59 16.84
N PRO A 168 47.08 -9.32 16.21
CA PRO A 168 46.92 -8.16 15.32
C PRO A 168 47.15 -6.84 16.06
N VAL A 169 47.35 -5.74 15.34
CA VAL A 169 47.59 -4.43 15.95
C VAL A 169 46.41 -4.03 16.85
N GLU A 170 46.71 -3.57 18.06
CA GLU A 170 45.71 -3.10 19.03
C GLU A 170 45.18 -1.72 18.66
N LYS A 171 43.92 -1.41 19.01
CA LYS A 171 43.26 -0.12 18.73
C LYS A 171 43.16 0.24 17.24
N GLU A 172 43.25 -0.76 16.38
CA GLU A 172 43.02 -0.64 14.94
C GLU A 172 42.07 -1.75 14.48
N PRO A 173 41.35 -1.55 13.36
CA PRO A 173 40.56 -2.61 12.77
C PRO A 173 41.40 -3.87 12.49
N ILE A 174 40.93 -5.01 13.00
CA ILE A 174 41.56 -6.31 12.78
C ILE A 174 41.34 -6.73 11.33
N LYS A 175 42.44 -7.00 10.63
CA LYS A 175 42.46 -7.40 9.22
C LYS A 175 42.33 -8.92 9.09
N PHE A 176 41.11 -9.42 8.92
CA PHE A 176 40.87 -10.82 8.60
C PHE A 176 41.14 -11.05 7.10
N ASN A 177 42.36 -11.47 6.81
CA ASN A 177 42.91 -11.56 5.45
C ASN A 177 42.59 -12.87 4.72
N LYS A 178 42.09 -13.91 5.42
CA LYS A 178 41.69 -15.19 4.83
C LYS A 178 40.21 -15.14 4.45
N VAL A 179 39.92 -14.80 3.19
CA VAL A 179 38.52 -14.76 2.72
C VAL A 179 38.01 -16.17 2.47
N LEU A 180 36.99 -16.58 3.24
CA LEU A 180 36.28 -17.84 3.02
C LEU A 180 35.08 -17.63 2.09
N PHE A 181 34.40 -16.49 2.26
CA PHE A 181 33.22 -16.09 1.49
C PHE A 181 33.06 -14.57 1.55
N ASN A 182 32.65 -13.92 0.46
CA ASN A 182 32.43 -12.45 0.40
C ASN A 182 31.46 -12.07 -0.73
N GLU A 183 30.21 -12.54 -0.66
CA GLU A 183 29.16 -12.23 -1.63
C GLU A 183 28.76 -10.75 -1.51
N GLY A 184 28.84 -10.04 -2.65
CA GLY A 184 28.63 -8.59 -2.72
C GLY A 184 29.92 -7.78 -2.56
N GLY A 185 31.02 -8.38 -2.11
CA GLY A 185 32.32 -7.70 -1.99
C GLY A 185 32.33 -6.58 -0.93
N HIS A 186 31.43 -6.64 0.05
CA HIS A 186 31.23 -5.59 1.05
C HIS A 186 32.23 -5.66 2.21
N TYR A 187 32.95 -6.77 2.38
CA TYR A 187 34.09 -6.84 3.30
C TYR A 187 35.40 -6.54 2.56
N ASN A 188 36.22 -5.64 3.13
CA ASN A 188 37.54 -5.30 2.61
C ASN A 188 38.65 -5.90 3.50
N PRO A 189 39.41 -6.92 3.02
CA PRO A 189 40.48 -7.55 3.78
C PRO A 189 41.69 -6.64 4.07
N GLU A 190 41.90 -5.58 3.29
CA GLU A 190 43.02 -4.65 3.48
C GLU A 190 42.77 -3.69 4.65
N THR A 191 41.50 -3.35 4.88
CA THR A 191 41.07 -2.44 5.96
C THR A 191 40.50 -3.18 7.17
N GLY A 192 40.05 -4.43 7.02
CA GLY A 192 39.40 -5.20 8.07
C GLY A 192 37.92 -4.87 8.28
N LYS A 193 37.33 -4.05 7.42
CA LYS A 193 35.98 -3.50 7.60
C LYS A 193 34.96 -4.10 6.64
N PHE A 194 33.75 -4.30 7.14
CA PHE A 194 32.54 -4.43 6.34
C PHE A 194 31.93 -3.05 6.10
N ILE A 195 31.55 -2.75 4.86
CA ILE A 195 30.87 -1.51 4.48
C ILE A 195 29.48 -1.88 3.99
N CYS A 196 28.45 -1.34 4.65
CA CYS A 196 27.07 -1.63 4.31
C CYS A 196 26.69 -1.01 2.97
N ALA A 197 26.23 -1.84 2.02
CA ALA A 197 25.69 -1.36 0.74
C ALA A 197 24.15 -1.23 0.74
N TYR A 198 23.47 -2.07 1.52
CA TYR A 198 22.01 -2.14 1.54
C TYR A 198 21.48 -1.85 2.95
N PRO A 199 20.57 -0.89 3.14
CA PRO A 199 19.95 -0.68 4.42
C PRO A 199 19.17 -1.92 4.84
N GLY A 200 19.26 -2.27 6.12
CA GLY A 200 18.57 -3.45 6.61
C GLY A 200 19.10 -3.96 7.94
N ILE A 201 18.55 -5.10 8.35
CA ILE A 201 18.94 -5.83 9.56
C ILE A 201 20.03 -6.83 9.19
N TYR A 202 21.18 -6.70 9.85
CA TYR A 202 22.34 -7.58 9.69
C TYR A 202 22.57 -8.40 10.95
N TYR A 203 23.08 -9.61 10.75
CA TYR A 203 23.65 -10.43 11.81
C TYR A 203 25.16 -10.46 11.65
N PHE A 204 25.88 -10.24 12.75
CA PHE A 204 27.33 -10.41 12.82
C PHE A 204 27.66 -11.42 13.91
N SER A 205 28.67 -12.25 13.64
CA SER A 205 29.24 -13.17 14.61
C SER A 205 30.74 -13.27 14.46
N TYR A 206 31.41 -13.54 15.57
CA TYR A 206 32.82 -13.87 15.58
C TYR A 206 33.11 -14.95 16.59
N ASP A 207 34.10 -15.76 16.26
CA ASP A 207 34.59 -16.87 17.05
C ASP A 207 36.11 -16.75 17.08
N ILE A 208 36.67 -16.40 18.23
CA ILE A 208 38.07 -16.03 18.38
C ILE A 208 38.77 -17.06 19.25
N THR A 209 39.74 -17.76 18.67
CA THR A 209 40.68 -18.55 19.45
C THR A 209 41.63 -17.60 20.18
N LEU A 210 41.83 -17.81 21.48
CA LEU A 210 42.78 -17.02 22.27
C LEU A 210 43.87 -17.87 22.92
N ALA A 211 45.10 -17.33 22.98
CA ALA A 211 46.28 -18.01 23.51
C ALA A 211 47.28 -17.02 24.15
N ASN A 212 47.94 -17.44 25.24
CA ASN A 212 49.02 -16.75 25.97
C ASN A 212 48.69 -15.42 26.64
N LYS A 213 47.67 -14.68 26.20
CA LYS A 213 47.19 -13.41 26.79
C LYS A 213 45.67 -13.42 26.90
N HIS A 214 45.11 -12.58 27.78
CA HIS A 214 43.66 -12.37 27.80
C HIS A 214 43.20 -11.61 26.55
N LEU A 215 41.91 -11.70 26.24
CA LEU A 215 41.32 -11.10 25.05
C LEU A 215 40.33 -10.01 25.46
N ALA A 216 40.46 -8.83 24.88
CA ALA A 216 39.49 -7.74 24.98
C ALA A 216 39.14 -7.22 23.58
N ILE A 217 38.15 -7.85 22.94
CA ILE A 217 37.74 -7.56 21.57
C ILE A 217 36.35 -6.91 21.55
N GLY A 218 36.13 -5.98 20.63
CA GLY A 218 34.83 -5.33 20.45
C GLY A 218 34.42 -5.27 18.99
N LEU A 219 33.11 -5.38 18.77
CA LEU A 219 32.49 -5.07 17.48
C LEU A 219 32.12 -3.60 17.46
N VAL A 220 32.61 -2.91 16.46
CA VAL A 220 32.53 -1.45 16.31
C VAL A 220 31.67 -1.13 15.11
N GLN A 221 30.76 -0.16 15.25
CA GLN A 221 30.05 0.46 14.15
C GLN A 221 30.34 1.96 14.14
N ASN A 222 30.87 2.49 13.03
CA ASN A 222 31.17 3.92 12.88
C ASN A 222 31.93 4.52 14.09
N GLY A 223 32.90 3.77 14.63
CA GLY A 223 33.72 4.17 15.77
C GLY A 223 33.09 3.98 17.15
N GLN A 224 31.86 3.47 17.25
CA GLN A 224 31.18 3.16 18.51
C GLN A 224 31.15 1.66 18.78
N TYR A 225 31.58 1.23 19.97
CA TYR A 225 31.48 -0.18 20.38
C TYR A 225 30.02 -0.57 20.56
N ARG A 226 29.58 -1.60 19.82
CA ARG A 226 28.24 -2.18 19.94
C ARG A 226 28.21 -3.37 20.89
N ILE A 227 29.24 -4.22 20.83
CA ILE A 227 29.48 -5.27 21.82
C ILE A 227 30.96 -5.30 22.19
N LYS A 228 31.23 -5.67 23.45
CA LYS A 228 32.57 -5.90 23.98
C LYS A 228 32.60 -7.30 24.58
N THR A 229 33.55 -8.10 24.16
CA THR A 229 33.80 -9.45 24.68
C THR A 229 35.14 -9.44 25.39
N PHE A 230 35.15 -9.94 26.62
CA PHE A 230 36.37 -10.16 27.38
C PHE A 230 36.47 -11.63 27.75
N ASP A 231 37.66 -12.19 27.59
CA ASP A 231 37.96 -13.56 28.02
C ASP A 231 39.33 -13.63 28.69
N ALA A 232 39.37 -14.24 29.87
CA ALA A 232 40.55 -14.34 30.71
C ALA A 232 41.29 -15.65 30.45
N ASN A 233 42.39 -15.59 29.70
CA ASN A 233 43.27 -16.74 29.55
C ASN A 233 43.93 -17.15 30.88
N THR A 234 43.82 -18.44 31.26
CA THR A 234 44.42 -19.02 32.48
C THR A 234 45.60 -19.97 32.22
N GLY A 235 46.14 -20.00 31.00
CA GLY A 235 47.31 -20.79 30.61
C GLY A 235 47.07 -21.82 29.50
N ASN A 236 45.85 -21.88 28.95
CA ASN A 236 45.45 -22.77 27.87
C ASN A 236 44.98 -21.97 26.64
N HIS A 237 44.45 -22.69 25.66
CA HIS A 237 43.69 -22.11 24.55
C HIS A 237 42.21 -22.09 24.91
N ASP A 238 41.59 -20.92 24.80
CA ASP A 238 40.15 -20.72 24.99
C ASP A 238 39.51 -20.21 23.69
N VAL A 239 38.18 -20.21 23.64
CA VAL A 239 37.41 -19.67 22.52
C VAL A 239 36.39 -18.67 23.05
N ALA A 240 36.48 -17.44 22.55
CA ALA A 240 35.56 -16.37 22.87
C ALA A 240 34.72 -16.02 21.64
N SER A 241 33.40 -16.03 21.81
CA SER A 241 32.48 -15.71 20.73
C SER A 241 31.60 -14.52 21.09
N GLY A 242 31.12 -13.81 20.07
CA GLY A 242 30.15 -12.74 20.22
C GLY A 242 29.27 -12.66 18.98
N SER A 243 28.01 -12.26 19.17
CA SER A 243 27.11 -12.01 18.05
C SER A 243 26.14 -10.89 18.34
N LEU A 244 25.70 -10.21 17.28
CA LEU A 244 24.77 -9.08 17.37
C LEU A 244 23.90 -9.01 16.12
N VAL A 245 22.62 -8.74 16.33
CA VAL A 245 21.70 -8.29 15.28
C VAL A 245 21.56 -6.78 15.38
N MET A 246 21.74 -6.07 14.26
CA MET A 246 21.67 -4.61 14.23
C MET A 246 21.21 -4.10 12.87
N PHE A 247 20.58 -2.93 12.89
CA PHE A 247 20.23 -2.22 11.67
C PHE A 247 21.43 -1.39 11.18
N LEU A 248 21.69 -1.42 9.88
CA LEU A 248 22.72 -0.61 9.22
C LEU A 248 22.10 0.26 8.13
N ASN A 249 22.63 1.46 7.96
CA ASN A 249 22.41 2.30 6.79
C ASN A 249 23.54 2.09 5.75
N PRO A 250 23.35 2.49 4.49
CA PRO A 250 24.45 2.53 3.52
C PRO A 250 25.64 3.31 4.05
N GLU A 251 26.84 2.87 3.70
CA GLU A 251 28.13 3.42 4.13
C GLU A 251 28.46 3.23 5.62
N ASP A 252 27.57 2.63 6.43
CA ASP A 252 27.94 2.23 7.78
C ASP A 252 29.08 1.21 7.73
N GLU A 253 30.12 1.46 8.52
CA GLU A 253 31.29 0.59 8.65
C GLU A 253 31.18 -0.27 9.90
N VAL A 254 31.46 -1.57 9.77
CA VAL A 254 31.49 -2.52 10.90
C VAL A 254 32.82 -3.29 10.90
N TRP A 255 33.48 -3.38 12.06
CA TRP A 255 34.73 -4.14 12.21
C TRP A 255 34.92 -4.67 13.64
N LEU A 256 35.97 -5.48 13.81
CA LEU A 256 36.44 -5.91 15.13
C LEU A 256 37.75 -5.23 15.49
N GLU A 257 37.92 -4.90 16.76
CA GLU A 257 39.08 -4.19 17.28
C GLU A 257 39.46 -4.70 18.68
N ILE A 258 40.75 -4.83 18.96
CA ILE A 258 41.24 -5.03 20.33
C ILE A 258 41.26 -3.67 21.04
N PHE A 259 40.33 -3.46 21.98
CA PHE A 259 40.10 -2.14 22.57
C PHE A 259 40.93 -1.84 23.81
N PHE A 260 41.50 -2.87 24.45
CA PHE A 260 42.26 -2.73 25.69
C PHE A 260 43.72 -3.10 25.47
N LYS A 261 44.62 -2.26 25.99
CA LYS A 261 46.07 -2.44 25.80
C LYS A 261 46.55 -3.71 26.50
N ASP A 262 47.46 -4.44 25.86
CA ASP A 262 48.07 -5.67 26.39
C ASP A 262 47.07 -6.84 26.59
N GLN A 263 45.83 -6.70 26.11
CA GLN A 263 44.78 -7.74 26.15
C GLN A 263 44.47 -8.26 24.75
N ASN A 264 45.54 -8.58 24.04
CA ASN A 264 45.50 -9.14 22.70
C ASN A 264 45.86 -10.62 22.75
N GLY A 265 44.89 -11.44 23.12
CA GLY A 265 45.02 -12.90 23.13
C GLY A 265 44.74 -13.57 21.80
N LEU A 266 44.32 -12.83 20.77
CA LEU A 266 43.84 -13.40 19.51
C LEU A 266 44.92 -14.25 18.84
N PHE A 267 44.55 -15.49 18.52
CA PHE A 267 45.46 -16.50 18.00
C PHE A 267 44.91 -17.14 16.71
N ALA A 268 45.80 -17.40 15.76
CA ALA A 268 45.51 -18.15 14.56
C ALA A 268 46.77 -18.88 14.06
N GLU A 269 46.61 -20.14 13.68
CA GLU A 269 47.69 -20.98 13.18
C GLU A 269 47.17 -21.89 12.06
N ALA A 270 47.84 -21.85 10.89
CA ALA A 270 47.37 -22.38 9.62
C ALA A 270 47.02 -23.89 9.59
N GLY A 271 47.31 -24.66 10.64
CA GLY A 271 46.99 -26.08 10.74
C GLY A 271 46.24 -26.50 12.01
N TRP A 272 45.92 -25.58 12.92
CA TRP A 272 45.42 -25.97 14.24
C TRP A 272 44.32 -25.06 14.80
N SER A 273 44.29 -23.78 14.44
CA SER A 273 43.27 -22.85 14.95
C SER A 273 42.89 -21.77 13.94
N ASP A 274 41.59 -21.47 13.89
CA ASP A 274 41.05 -20.34 13.17
C ASP A 274 40.43 -19.33 14.16
N SER A 275 40.49 -18.06 13.80
CA SER A 275 39.68 -17.00 14.40
C SER A 275 38.90 -16.34 13.29
N LEU A 276 37.57 -16.32 13.41
CA LEU A 276 36.64 -16.00 12.34
C LEU A 276 35.79 -14.77 12.67
N PHE A 277 35.43 -14.04 11.63
CA PHE A 277 34.45 -12.97 11.66
C PHE A 277 33.51 -13.13 10.46
N SER A 278 32.21 -13.14 10.72
CA SER A 278 31.18 -13.33 9.70
C SER A 278 30.07 -12.31 9.88
N GLY A 279 29.41 -11.97 8.78
CA GLY A 279 28.23 -11.14 8.83
C GLY A 279 27.40 -11.24 7.56
N PHE A 280 26.08 -11.10 7.69
CA PHE A 280 25.17 -11.18 6.56
C PHE A 280 23.87 -10.40 6.78
N LEU A 281 23.27 -9.96 5.68
CA LEU A 281 21.96 -9.34 5.64
C LEU A 281 20.86 -10.38 5.93
N LEU A 282 20.07 -10.13 6.96
CA LEU A 282 18.87 -10.91 7.29
C LEU A 282 17.64 -10.38 6.55
N TYR A 283 17.39 -9.08 6.67
CA TYR A 283 16.22 -8.42 6.12
C TYR A 283 16.62 -7.08 5.51
N ALA A 284 16.47 -6.95 4.19
CA ALA A 284 16.64 -5.67 3.52
C ALA A 284 15.46 -4.74 3.83
N ASP A 285 15.73 -3.44 3.92
CA ASP A 285 14.67 -2.43 3.96
C ASP A 285 13.98 -2.38 2.60
N THR A 286 12.72 -2.83 2.55
CA THR A 286 11.94 -2.94 1.31
C THR A 286 11.64 -1.58 0.70
N ASN A 287 11.45 -0.53 1.51
CA ASN A 287 11.13 0.80 0.98
C ASN A 287 12.28 1.37 0.15
N TYR A 288 13.51 1.12 0.57
CA TYR A 288 14.71 1.52 -0.16
C TYR A 288 14.88 0.74 -1.47
N LEU A 289 14.59 -0.57 -1.46
CA LEU A 289 14.64 -1.36 -2.68
C LEU A 289 13.56 -0.96 -3.68
N ASP A 290 12.37 -0.62 -3.18
CA ASP A 290 11.25 -0.15 -4.01
C ASP A 290 11.58 1.20 -4.66
N SER A 291 12.20 2.15 -3.93
CA SER A 291 12.62 3.43 -4.52
C SER A 291 13.71 3.25 -5.59
N LEU A 292 14.71 2.39 -5.37
CA LEU A 292 15.69 2.07 -6.40
C LEU A 292 15.02 1.44 -7.63
N ALA A 293 14.03 0.58 -7.42
CA ALA A 293 13.33 -0.09 -8.50
C ALA A 293 12.43 0.84 -9.34
N GLU A 294 12.06 2.00 -8.80
CA GLU A 294 11.35 3.09 -9.50
C GLU A 294 12.33 3.98 -10.29
N ASP A 295 13.51 4.30 -9.74
CA ASP A 295 14.51 5.15 -10.40
C ASP A 295 15.12 4.54 -11.67
N TYR A 296 15.10 3.21 -11.79
CA TYR A 296 15.63 2.47 -12.95
C TYR A 296 14.54 1.91 -13.90
N ALA A 297 13.27 2.31 -13.73
CA ALA A 297 12.14 1.87 -14.57
C ALA A 297 11.72 2.95 -15.57
#